data_AF-A0A838XFV2-F1
#
_entry.id   AF-A0A838XFV2-F1
#
_cell.length_a   1.000
_cell.length_b   1.000
_cell.length_c   1.000
_cell.angle_alpha   90.00
_cell.angle_beta   90.00
_cell.angle_gamma   90.00
#
_symmetry.space_group_name_H-M   'P 1'
#
loop_
_entity.id
_entity.type
_entity.pdbx_description
1 polymer ?
#
loop_
_entity_poly.entity_id
_entity_poly.type
_entity_poly.pdbx_seq_one_letter_code
_entity_poly.pdbx_strand_id
1 'polypeptide(L)' 'MVKRGNDIRPLVKLRSTAGTGYTYVTRKNRRNDPDRITLRKFDPVVRQHVDFREER' A
#
# COMPACT_ATOMS: atom_id res chain seq x y z
N MET A 1 -22.06 9.76 -10.71
CA MET A 1 -20.94 9.55 -9.77
C MET A 1 -20.91 8.09 -9.36
N VAL A 2 -19.89 7.33 -9.77
CA VAL A 2 -19.80 5.90 -9.41
C VAL A 2 -19.45 5.81 -7.92
N LYS A 3 -20.41 5.40 -7.09
CA LYS A 3 -20.13 4.87 -5.75
C LYS A 3 -19.20 3.69 -5.97
N ARG A 4 -17.91 3.86 -5.66
CA ARG A 4 -17.02 2.69 -5.50
C ARG A 4 -17.64 1.90 -4.37
N GLY A 5 -18.34 0.84 -4.75
CA GLY A 5 -18.98 -0.06 -3.81
C GLY A 5 -17.96 -0.55 -2.80
N ASN A 6 -18.47 -1.19 -1.76
CA ASN A 6 -17.69 -1.85 -0.74
C ASN A 6 -16.93 -3.05 -1.38
N ASP A 7 -15.96 -2.74 -2.25
CA ASP A 7 -15.15 -3.72 -2.94
C ASP A 7 -14.41 -4.50 -1.87
N ILE A 8 -14.57 -5.81 -1.92
CA ILE A 8 -13.95 -6.72 -0.97
C ILE A 8 -12.43 -6.64 -1.14
N ARG A 9 -11.94 -6.30 -2.35
CA ARG A 9 -10.52 -6.20 -2.69
C ARG A 9 -10.11 -4.83 -3.24
N PRO A 10 -10.15 -3.76 -2.40
CA PRO A 10 -9.76 -2.43 -2.85
C PRO A 10 -8.29 -2.38 -3.27
N LEU A 11 -7.99 -1.50 -4.24
CA LEU A 11 -6.62 -1.09 -4.53
C LEU A 11 -6.15 -0.15 -3.42
N VAL A 12 -5.04 -0.50 -2.79
CA VAL A 12 -4.37 0.29 -1.76
C VAL A 12 -3.00 0.73 -2.24
N LYS A 13 -2.60 1.92 -1.81
CA LYS A 13 -1.27 2.47 -2.08
C LYS A 13 -0.38 2.20 -0.89
N LEU A 14 0.85 1.78 -1.15
CA LEU A 14 1.89 1.51 -0.17
C LEU A 14 3.01 2.51 -0.41
N ARG A 15 3.22 3.43 0.53
CA ARG A 15 4.23 4.47 0.43
C ARG A 15 5.48 4.08 1.22
N SER A 16 6.65 4.31 0.62
CA SER A 16 7.95 4.06 1.24
C SER A 16 8.12 4.90 2.51
N THR A 17 8.55 4.27 3.61
CA THR A 17 8.91 4.99 4.84
C THR A 17 10.26 5.69 4.75
N ALA A 18 11.04 5.45 3.69
CA ALA A 18 12.33 6.12 3.48
C ALA A 18 12.21 7.58 3.01
N GLY A 19 10.99 8.11 2.88
CA GLY A 19 10.76 9.51 2.50
C GLY A 19 10.98 9.82 1.02
N THR A 20 11.22 8.79 0.19
CA THR A 20 11.49 8.91 -1.25
C THR A 20 10.26 9.27 -2.08
N GLY A 21 9.05 9.12 -1.52
CA GLY A 21 7.79 9.28 -2.24
C GLY A 21 7.44 8.10 -3.15
N TYR A 22 8.30 7.06 -3.23
CA TYR A 22 8.01 5.89 -4.04
C TYR A 22 6.81 5.11 -3.48
N THR A 23 5.91 4.70 -4.38
CA THR A 23 4.64 4.09 -4.01
C THR A 23 4.36 2.85 -4.84
N TYR A 24 3.99 1.75 -4.17
CA TYR A 24 3.43 0.57 -4.81
C TYR A 24 1.91 0.60 -4.75
N VAL A 25 1.26 -0.01 -5.73
CA VAL A 25 -0.19 -0.25 -5.69
C VAL A 25 -0.42 -1.75 -5.61
N THR A 26 -1.24 -2.17 -4.66
CA THR A 26 -1.63 -3.58 -4.53
C THR A 26 -3.12 -3.69 -4.24
N ARG A 27 -3.70 -4.86 -4.47
CA ARG A 27 -5.06 -5.16 -4.01
C ARG A 27 -4.95 -5.88 -2.68
N LYS A 28 -5.64 -5.39 -1.65
CA LYS A 28 -5.74 -6.11 -0.36
C LYS A 28 -7.17 -6.57 -0.13
N ASN A 29 -7.36 -7.68 0.56
CA ASN A 29 -8.70 -8.12 0.94
C ASN A 29 -9.07 -7.50 2.29
N ARG A 30 -9.98 -6.52 2.27
CA ARG A 30 -10.38 -5.77 3.48
C ARG A 30 -11.06 -6.64 4.55
N ARG A 31 -11.56 -7.81 4.17
CA ARG A 31 -12.22 -8.75 5.11
C ARG A 31 -11.21 -9.52 5.96
N ASN A 32 -10.07 -9.88 5.39
CA ASN A 32 -9.03 -10.63 6.09
C ASN A 32 -8.08 -9.68 6.82
N ASP A 33 -7.74 -8.55 6.17
CA ASP A 33 -6.81 -7.56 6.67
C ASP A 33 -7.50 -6.18 6.77
N PRO A 34 -8.31 -5.96 7.83
CA PRO A 34 -9.03 -4.70 8.01
C PRO A 34 -8.09 -3.53 8.31
N ASP A 35 -6.95 -3.80 8.96
CA ASP A 35 -5.99 -2.80 9.40
C ASP A 35 -5.04 -2.34 8.28
N ARG A 36 -4.21 -1.33 8.58
CA ARG A 36 -3.18 -0.83 7.66
C ARG A 36 -2.06 -1.86 7.53
N ILE A 37 -1.75 -2.26 6.31
CA ILE A 37 -0.65 -3.19 6.07
C ILE A 37 0.70 -2.45 6.02
N THR A 38 1.72 -3.11 6.56
CA THR A 38 3.12 -2.70 6.40
C THR A 38 3.87 -3.86 5.75
N LEU A 39 4.50 -3.61 4.60
CA LEU A 39 5.24 -4.62 3.86
C LEU A 39 6.67 -4.16 3.62
N ARG A 40 7.64 -5.04 3.87
CA ARG A 40 9.03 -4.77 3.50
C ARG A 40 9.22 -5.00 2.00
N LYS A 41 9.53 -3.95 1.25
CA LYS A 41 9.74 -3.98 -0.21
C LYS A 41 10.98 -3.19 -0.59
N PHE A 42 11.51 -3.50 -1.78
CA PHE A 42 12.63 -2.76 -2.34
C PHE A 42 12.19 -1.36 -2.72
N ASP A 43 12.92 -0.34 -2.29
CA ASP A 43 12.77 1.03 -2.78
C ASP A 43 13.88 1.31 -3.79
N PRO A 44 13.55 1.61 -5.06
CA PRO A 44 14.54 1.83 -6.11
C PRO A 44 15.32 3.15 -5.95
N VAL A 45 14.82 4.11 -5.16
CA VAL A 45 15.48 5.41 -4.95
C VAL A 45 16.63 5.28 -3.95
N VAL A 46 16.39 4.62 -2.82
CA VAL A 46 17.44 4.34 -1.81
C VAL A 46 18.17 3.02 -2.03
N ARG A 47 17.71 2.21 -2.99
CA ARG A 47 18.27 0.90 -3.39
C ARG A 47 18.38 -0.10 -2.24
N GLN A 48 17.41 -0.09 -1.34
CA GLN A 48 17.36 -0.98 -0.18
C GLN A 48 15.93 -1.44 0.10
N HIS A 49 15.79 -2.54 0.84
CA HIS A 49 14.50 -3.00 1.33
C HIS A 49 14.10 -2.18 2.56
N VAL A 50 13.00 -1.46 2.44
CA VAL A 50 12.43 -0.63 3.51
C VAL A 50 10.99 -1.02 3.73
N ASP A 51 10.44 -0.53 4.83
CA ASP A 51 9.03 -0.72 5.11
C ASP A 51 8.20 0.21 4.23
N PHE A 52 7.12 -0.34 3.69
CA PHE A 52 6.13 0.40 2.95
C PHE A 52 4.82 0.33 3.71
N ARG A 53 4.24 1.49 4.03
CA ARG A 53 3.00 1.61 4.80
C ARG A 53 1.84 1.98 3.91
N GLU A 54 0.67 1.45 4.21
CA GLU A 54 -0.56 1.82 3.53
C GLU A 54 -0.90 3.31 3.70
N GLU A 55 -1.01 3.98 2.56
CA GLU A 55 -1.49 5.34 2.43
C GLU A 55 -2.92 5.29 1.89
N ARG A 56 -3.86 5.85 2.65
CA ARG A 56 -5.30 5.84 2.37
C ARG A 56 -5.76 7.22 1.94
#